data_AF-V4HFH6-F1
#
_entry.id   AF-V4HFH6-F1
#
_cell.length_a   1.000
_cell.length_b   1.000
_cell.length_c   1.000
_cell.angle_alpha   90.00
_cell.angle_beta   90.00
_cell.angle_gamma   90.00
#
_symmetry.space_group_name_H-M   'P 1'
#
loop_
_entity.id
_entity.type
_entity.pdbx_description
1 polymer ?
#
loop_
_entity_poly.entity_id
_entity_poly.type
_entity_poly.pdbx_seq_one_letter_code
_entity_poly.pdbx_strand_id
1 'polypeptide(L)'
;MSNEESLSRFAADVASAVPPVDAETTGRYGDGLGSESEERQVDALVDYLAERHERYRGVEREVAYPERAARCDLRLADGTPVEAKLLRYWRANGDPEPHAYGHVFSPFDANTLLTDAKRLSESGFDRPGGLLGLFYERAPDDPVTVPESPERFGAETLARKAVVDLDFWYDLNASVAAIERFDGLRHPVHRRGAAIAWALE
;
A
#
# COMPACT_ATOMS: atom_id res chain seq x y z
N MET A 1 -20.56 0.39 -8.83
CA MET A 1 -19.29 -0.32 -8.58
C MET A 1 -19.27 -0.70 -7.12
N SER A 2 -19.01 -1.97 -6.82
CA SER A 2 -18.79 -2.44 -5.45
C SER A 2 -17.49 -1.86 -4.88
N ASN A 3 -17.31 -1.94 -3.56
CA ASN A 3 -16.07 -1.51 -2.93
C ASN A 3 -14.86 -2.31 -3.47
N GLU A 4 -15.00 -3.63 -3.54
CA GLU A 4 -13.98 -4.54 -4.07
C GLU A 4 -13.62 -4.25 -5.52
N GLU A 5 -14.61 -4.02 -6.41
CA GLU A 5 -14.36 -3.65 -7.81
C GLU A 5 -13.59 -2.31 -7.92
N SER A 6 -13.92 -1.35 -7.06
CA SER A 6 -13.27 -0.03 -7.08
C SER A 6 -11.81 -0.13 -6.64
N LEU A 7 -11.56 -0.84 -5.54
CA LEU A 7 -10.23 -1.10 -4.99
C LEU A 7 -9.37 -1.97 -5.91
N SER A 8 -9.95 -3.02 -6.49
CA SER A 8 -9.28 -3.90 -7.45
C SER A 8 -8.78 -3.12 -8.66
N ARG A 9 -9.67 -2.29 -9.23
CA ARG A 9 -9.30 -1.40 -10.33
C ARG A 9 -8.26 -0.38 -9.90
N PHE A 10 -8.41 0.23 -8.72
CA PHE A 10 -7.43 1.19 -8.21
C PHE A 10 -6.02 0.59 -8.09
N ALA A 11 -5.90 -0.63 -7.56
CA ALA A 11 -4.62 -1.33 -7.50
C ALA A 11 -4.02 -1.60 -8.88
N ALA A 12 -4.83 -2.00 -9.87
CA ALA A 12 -4.36 -2.25 -11.22
C ALA A 12 -3.79 -1.00 -11.89
N ASP A 13 -4.48 0.13 -11.78
CA ASP A 13 -3.98 1.39 -12.33
C ASP A 13 -2.76 1.91 -11.55
N VAL A 14 -2.74 1.76 -10.23
CA VAL A 14 -1.56 2.08 -9.41
C VAL A 14 -0.36 1.25 -9.88
N ALA A 15 -0.50 -0.07 -10.03
CA ALA A 15 0.58 -0.92 -10.51
C ALA A 15 1.06 -0.51 -11.91
N SER A 16 0.14 -0.14 -12.81
CA SER A 16 0.49 0.37 -14.14
C SER A 16 1.17 1.74 -14.11
N ALA A 17 0.91 2.56 -13.08
CA ALA A 17 1.51 3.89 -12.91
C ALA A 17 2.90 3.82 -12.26
N VAL A 18 3.21 2.77 -11.50
CA VAL A 18 4.49 2.65 -10.79
C VAL A 18 5.71 2.76 -11.72
N PRO A 19 5.85 1.98 -12.82
CA PRO A 19 7.03 2.10 -13.68
C PRO A 19 7.27 3.48 -14.33
N PRO A 20 6.28 4.15 -14.93
CA PRO A 20 6.52 5.48 -15.51
C PRO A 20 6.80 6.55 -14.43
N VAL A 21 6.15 6.49 -13.26
CA VAL A 21 6.45 7.41 -12.16
C VAL A 21 7.86 7.17 -11.60
N ASP A 22 8.25 5.91 -11.42
CA ASP A 22 9.60 5.52 -11.02
C ASP A 22 10.66 6.06 -11.98
N ALA A 23 10.41 5.96 -13.30
CA ALA A 23 11.30 6.44 -14.34
C ALA A 23 11.56 7.96 -14.31
N GLU A 24 10.70 8.76 -13.66
CA GLU A 24 10.85 10.21 -13.53
C GLU A 24 11.23 10.65 -12.10
N THR A 25 11.14 9.75 -11.12
CA THR A 25 11.40 10.07 -9.72
C THR A 25 12.89 10.18 -9.41
N THR A 26 13.32 11.37 -9.00
CA THR A 26 14.67 11.62 -8.46
C THR A 26 14.62 11.66 -6.94
N GLY A 27 15.48 10.89 -6.28
CA GLY A 27 15.40 10.69 -4.82
C GLY A 27 16.71 10.92 -4.08
N ARG A 28 16.59 11.23 -2.79
CA ARG A 28 17.76 11.45 -1.91
C ARG A 28 18.58 10.18 -1.69
N TYR A 29 17.93 9.02 -1.72
CA TYR A 29 18.53 7.72 -1.43
C TYR A 29 18.72 6.86 -2.67
N GLY A 30 18.79 7.51 -3.82
CA GLY A 30 18.79 6.84 -5.10
C GLY A 30 17.59 7.28 -5.91
N ASP A 31 17.76 7.10 -7.20
CA ASP A 31 16.81 7.44 -8.23
C ASP A 31 15.76 6.32 -8.33
N GLY A 32 14.48 6.67 -8.46
CA GLY A 32 13.35 5.73 -8.46
C GLY A 32 12.41 5.86 -7.25
N LEU A 33 11.16 5.44 -7.46
CA LEU A 33 10.02 5.57 -6.55
C LEU A 33 10.22 4.80 -5.24
N GLY A 34 10.85 3.62 -5.31
CA GLY A 34 11.05 2.75 -4.16
C GLY A 34 11.89 3.36 -3.03
N SER A 35 12.65 4.43 -3.32
CA SER A 35 13.47 5.15 -2.34
C SER A 35 12.70 6.23 -1.54
N GLU A 36 11.50 6.60 -1.99
CA GLU A 36 10.70 7.69 -1.42
C GLU A 36 9.87 7.24 -0.21
N SER A 37 9.30 8.20 0.53
CA SER A 37 8.34 7.94 1.60
C SER A 37 6.98 7.49 1.06
N GLU A 38 6.20 6.81 1.90
CA GLU A 38 4.84 6.36 1.58
C GLU A 38 3.97 7.48 1.00
N GLU A 39 3.85 8.60 1.73
CA GLU A 39 3.11 9.80 1.31
C GLU A 39 3.54 10.29 -0.08
N ARG A 40 4.85 10.42 -0.31
CA ARG A 40 5.36 10.89 -1.62
C ARG A 40 5.11 9.90 -2.74
N GLN A 41 5.14 8.60 -2.47
CA GLN A 41 4.82 7.59 -3.47
C GLN A 41 3.33 7.65 -3.83
N VAL A 42 2.45 7.69 -2.82
CA VAL A 42 1.00 7.78 -3.02
C VAL A 42 0.65 9.05 -3.80
N ASP A 43 1.21 10.20 -3.41
CA ASP A 43 0.97 11.47 -4.08
C ASP A 43 1.37 11.44 -5.56
N ALA A 44 2.59 11.00 -5.85
CA ALA A 44 3.10 10.94 -7.21
C ALA A 44 2.28 10.00 -8.10
N LEU A 45 1.84 8.86 -7.55
CA LEU A 45 0.99 7.90 -8.26
C LEU A 45 -0.40 8.48 -8.54
N VAL A 46 -1.04 9.10 -7.54
CA VAL A 46 -2.36 9.70 -7.72
C VAL A 46 -2.32 10.90 -8.66
N ASP A 47 -1.27 11.73 -8.62
CA ASP A 47 -1.08 12.85 -9.56
C ASP A 47 -0.93 12.33 -10.99
N TYR A 48 -0.04 11.35 -11.20
CA TYR A 48 0.16 10.72 -12.50
C TYR A 48 -1.16 10.17 -13.08
N LEU A 49 -1.94 9.51 -12.23
CA LEU A 49 -3.24 8.95 -12.57
C LEU A 49 -4.29 10.02 -12.87
N ALA A 50 -4.35 11.11 -12.09
CA ALA A 50 -5.31 12.21 -12.26
C ALA A 50 -5.06 13.01 -13.56
N GLU A 51 -3.79 13.15 -13.96
CA GLU A 51 -3.42 13.77 -15.24
C GLU A 51 -3.93 12.97 -16.44
N ARG A 52 -3.95 11.63 -16.33
CA ARG A 52 -4.19 10.71 -17.46
C ARG A 52 -5.61 10.14 -17.49
N HIS A 53 -6.28 10.06 -16.35
CA HIS A 53 -7.61 9.48 -16.26
C HIS A 53 -8.54 10.36 -15.43
N GLU A 54 -9.65 10.79 -16.06
CA GLU A 54 -10.63 11.70 -15.47
C GLU A 54 -11.19 11.23 -14.12
N ARG A 55 -11.38 9.92 -13.96
CA ARG A 55 -11.85 9.27 -12.72
C ARG A 55 -10.98 9.52 -11.49
N TYR A 56 -9.71 9.91 -11.65
CA TYR A 56 -8.82 10.19 -10.52
C TYR A 56 -8.70 11.68 -10.19
N ARG A 57 -9.24 12.58 -11.03
CA ARG A 57 -9.22 14.03 -10.76
C ARG A 57 -10.02 14.43 -9.52
N GLY A 58 -10.99 13.59 -9.12
CA GLY A 58 -11.80 13.78 -7.92
C GLY A 58 -11.31 13.02 -6.70
N VAL A 59 -10.10 12.42 -6.74
CA VAL A 59 -9.51 11.80 -5.55
C VAL A 59 -9.13 12.90 -4.57
N GLU A 60 -9.65 12.80 -3.35
CA GLU A 60 -9.27 13.66 -2.24
C GLU A 60 -8.17 12.97 -1.44
N ARG A 61 -7.23 13.76 -0.89
CA ARG A 61 -6.13 13.28 -0.06
C ARG A 61 -6.28 13.82 1.36
N GLU A 62 -5.74 13.13 2.34
CA GLU A 62 -5.66 13.62 3.72
C GLU A 62 -7.03 14.04 4.27
N VAL A 63 -8.05 13.20 4.01
CA VAL A 63 -9.45 13.48 4.31
C VAL A 63 -9.70 13.29 5.80
N ALA A 64 -10.26 14.30 6.46
CA ALA A 64 -10.58 14.19 7.89
C ALA A 64 -11.54 13.03 8.16
N TYR A 65 -11.22 12.24 9.18
CA TYR A 65 -12.14 11.25 9.71
C TYR A 65 -13.37 11.96 10.33
N PRO A 66 -14.61 11.54 10.03
CA PRO A 66 -15.84 12.16 10.54
C PRO A 66 -15.87 12.42 12.05
N GLU A 67 -15.32 11.48 12.84
CA GLU A 67 -15.41 11.52 14.30
C GLU A 67 -14.04 11.61 15.01
N ARG A 68 -12.95 11.89 14.28
CA ARG A 68 -11.59 11.84 14.86
C ARG A 68 -10.68 12.94 14.31
N ALA A 69 -9.66 13.32 15.08
CA ALA A 69 -8.65 14.30 14.69
C ALA A 69 -7.55 13.73 13.74
N ALA A 70 -7.75 12.53 13.20
CA ALA A 70 -6.87 11.89 12.24
C ALA A 70 -7.37 12.13 10.80
N ARG A 71 -6.55 11.77 9.82
CA ARG A 71 -6.87 11.86 8.40
C ARG A 71 -6.69 10.49 7.73
N CYS A 72 -7.58 10.19 6.80
CA CYS A 72 -7.50 9.05 5.90
C CYS A 72 -6.72 9.48 4.66
N ASP A 73 -5.79 8.65 4.22
CA ASP A 73 -4.84 9.00 3.16
C ASP A 73 -5.55 9.42 1.88
N LEU A 74 -6.58 8.65 1.46
CA LEU A 74 -7.31 8.90 0.23
C LEU A 74 -8.81 8.73 0.40
N ARG A 75 -9.59 9.51 -0.36
CA ARG A 75 -10.97 9.19 -0.72
C ARG A 75 -11.10 9.18 -2.23
N LEU A 76 -11.39 8.02 -2.80
CA LEU A 76 -11.58 7.85 -4.24
C LEU A 76 -12.79 8.67 -4.71
N ALA A 77 -12.85 8.97 -6.02
CA ALA A 77 -13.90 9.82 -6.59
C ALA A 77 -15.32 9.25 -6.43
N ASP A 78 -15.46 7.94 -6.22
CA ASP A 78 -16.74 7.30 -5.91
C ASP A 78 -17.07 7.31 -4.40
N GLY A 79 -16.22 7.93 -3.58
CA GLY A 79 -16.39 8.08 -2.15
C GLY A 79 -15.75 6.96 -1.30
N THR A 80 -15.13 5.94 -1.90
CA THR A 80 -14.44 4.88 -1.15
C THR A 80 -13.22 5.46 -0.42
N PRO A 81 -13.15 5.40 0.93
CA PRO A 81 -11.96 5.80 1.66
C PRO A 81 -10.88 4.69 1.63
N VAL A 82 -9.62 5.07 1.53
CA VAL A 82 -8.48 4.15 1.38
C VAL A 82 -7.30 4.60 2.24
N GLU A 83 -6.81 3.71 3.09
CA GLU A 83 -5.51 3.88 3.78
C GLU A 83 -4.41 3.18 2.99
N ALA A 84 -3.29 3.86 2.76
CA ALA A 84 -2.15 3.33 2.06
C ALA A 84 -1.09 2.79 3.03
N LYS A 85 -0.31 1.82 2.56
CA LYS A 85 0.81 1.28 3.31
C LYS A 85 1.99 0.90 2.43
N LEU A 86 3.17 1.39 2.77
CA LEU A 86 4.42 1.00 2.16
C LEU A 86 4.94 -0.26 2.84
N LEU A 87 4.86 -1.38 2.12
CA LEU A 87 5.31 -2.69 2.56
C LEU A 87 6.73 -2.92 2.06
N ARG A 88 7.67 -2.18 2.65
CA ARG A 88 9.10 -2.18 2.27
C ARG A 88 9.95 -2.82 3.37
N TYR A 89 10.39 -4.05 3.14
CA TYR A 89 11.23 -4.82 4.09
C TYR A 89 12.74 -4.65 3.86
N TRP A 90 13.14 -3.96 2.80
CA TRP A 90 14.52 -3.62 2.49
C TRP A 90 14.69 -2.12 2.29
N ARG A 91 15.68 -1.55 2.94
CA ARG A 91 16.06 -0.14 2.80
C ARG A 91 16.68 0.11 1.43
N ALA A 92 16.84 1.38 1.07
CA ALA A 92 17.42 1.77 -0.21
C ALA A 92 18.88 1.29 -0.41
N ASN A 93 19.60 0.99 0.68
CA ASN A 93 20.94 0.42 0.63
C ASN A 93 20.97 -1.13 0.58
N GLY A 94 19.80 -1.79 0.56
CA GLY A 94 19.68 -3.24 0.53
C GLY A 94 19.65 -3.91 1.91
N ASP A 95 19.89 -3.15 2.99
CA ASP A 95 19.80 -3.70 4.34
C ASP A 95 18.33 -4.04 4.69
N PRO A 96 18.09 -5.10 5.47
CA PRO A 96 16.77 -5.39 6.00
C PRO A 96 16.26 -4.23 6.86
N GLU A 97 14.96 -3.97 6.82
CA GLU A 97 14.27 -3.10 7.78
C GLU A 97 13.75 -3.96 8.94
N PRO A 98 14.49 -4.06 10.06
CA PRO A 98 14.20 -5.01 11.14
C PRO A 98 12.82 -4.81 11.79
N HIS A 99 12.25 -3.61 11.69
CA HIS A 99 10.95 -3.30 12.28
C HIS A 99 9.81 -3.31 11.27
N ALA A 100 10.06 -3.51 9.96
CA ALA A 100 9.02 -3.39 8.92
C ALA A 100 7.85 -4.34 9.17
N TYR A 101 8.11 -5.58 9.58
CA TYR A 101 7.04 -6.54 9.85
C TYR A 101 6.16 -6.14 11.03
N GLY A 102 6.76 -5.67 12.13
CA GLY A 102 6.01 -5.14 13.27
C GLY A 102 5.21 -3.88 12.90
N HIS A 103 5.79 -2.96 12.15
CA HIS A 103 5.12 -1.75 11.69
C HIS A 103 3.96 -2.01 10.70
N VAL A 104 3.87 -3.20 10.12
CA VAL A 104 2.75 -3.60 9.26
C VAL A 104 1.72 -4.41 10.05
N PHE A 105 2.14 -5.45 10.76
CA PHE A 105 1.24 -6.47 11.33
C PHE A 105 1.12 -6.45 12.85
N SER A 106 1.67 -5.45 13.55
CA SER A 106 1.43 -5.31 14.98
C SER A 106 0.00 -4.79 15.22
N PRO A 107 -0.82 -5.50 16.02
CA PRO A 107 -2.14 -5.00 16.41
C PRO A 107 -2.07 -4.05 17.62
N PHE A 108 -0.88 -3.84 18.19
CA PHE A 108 -0.65 -3.08 19.42
C PHE A 108 -0.04 -1.70 19.16
N ASP A 109 0.62 -1.54 18.01
CA ASP A 109 1.24 -0.28 17.62
C ASP A 109 0.27 0.59 16.80
N ALA A 110 0.41 1.91 16.90
CA ALA A 110 -0.37 2.84 16.09
C ALA A 110 0.21 2.97 14.68
N ASN A 111 -0.66 3.28 13.71
CA ASN A 111 -0.30 3.45 12.30
C ASN A 111 0.36 2.18 11.72
N THR A 112 -0.29 1.04 11.92
CA THR A 112 0.03 -0.24 11.29
C THR A 112 -1.08 -0.61 10.32
N LEU A 113 -0.81 -1.48 9.33
CA LEU A 113 -1.84 -1.89 8.37
C LEU A 113 -3.12 -2.39 9.09
N LEU A 114 -2.94 -3.11 10.20
CA LEU A 114 -4.06 -3.64 10.99
C LEU A 114 -4.82 -2.54 11.74
N THR A 115 -4.10 -1.62 12.41
CA THR A 115 -4.77 -0.53 13.14
C THR A 115 -5.37 0.52 12.20
N ASP A 116 -4.80 0.71 11.02
CA ASP A 116 -5.32 1.55 9.94
C ASP A 116 -6.67 0.99 9.44
N ALA A 117 -6.72 -0.32 9.16
CA ALA A 117 -7.97 -1.00 8.78
C ALA A 117 -9.05 -0.89 9.84
N LYS A 118 -8.70 -1.13 11.11
CA LYS A 118 -9.65 -0.97 12.23
C LYS A 118 -10.15 0.46 12.37
N ARG A 119 -9.27 1.45 12.20
CA ARG A 119 -9.70 2.86 12.21
C ARG A 119 -10.65 3.16 11.07
N LEU A 120 -10.37 2.60 9.89
CA LEU A 120 -11.18 2.82 8.70
C LEU A 120 -12.56 2.14 8.81
N SER A 121 -12.65 0.93 9.37
CA SER A 121 -13.93 0.26 9.61
C SER A 121 -14.79 0.97 10.66
N GLU A 122 -14.17 1.68 11.62
CA GLU A 122 -14.85 2.45 12.68
C GLU A 122 -15.06 3.94 12.34
N SER A 123 -14.74 4.34 11.10
CA SER A 123 -14.56 5.75 10.71
C SER A 123 -15.83 6.58 10.60
N GLY A 124 -16.99 5.93 10.49
CA GLY A 124 -18.26 6.59 10.17
C GLY A 124 -18.35 7.14 8.74
N PHE A 125 -17.42 6.78 7.84
CA PHE A 125 -17.57 7.09 6.41
C PHE A 125 -18.83 6.40 5.83
N ASP A 126 -19.49 7.06 4.87
CA ASP A 126 -20.74 6.58 4.27
C ASP A 126 -20.59 5.32 3.40
N ARG A 127 -19.35 4.90 3.12
CA ARG A 127 -19.03 3.74 2.28
C ARG A 127 -17.97 2.87 2.96
N PRO A 128 -18.04 1.53 2.78
CA PRO A 128 -16.94 0.65 3.15
C PRO A 128 -15.64 1.09 2.47
N GLY A 129 -14.55 1.03 3.21
CA GLY A 129 -13.23 1.43 2.76
C GLY A 129 -12.34 0.26 2.37
N GLY A 130 -11.07 0.57 2.12
CA GLY A 130 -10.07 -0.45 1.85
C GLY A 130 -8.67 -0.02 2.21
N LEU A 131 -7.72 -0.93 1.99
CA LEU A 131 -6.31 -0.70 2.16
C LEU A 131 -5.60 -0.82 0.80
N LEU A 132 -4.56 -0.01 0.58
CA LEU A 132 -3.63 -0.13 -0.53
C LEU A 132 -2.21 -0.38 -0.01
N GLY A 133 -1.68 -1.59 -0.23
CA GLY A 133 -0.29 -1.93 0.06
C GLY A 133 0.60 -1.74 -1.16
N LEU A 134 1.64 -0.91 -1.06
CA LEU A 134 2.74 -0.83 -2.02
C LEU A 134 3.88 -1.72 -1.54
N PHE A 135 3.96 -2.93 -2.09
CA PHE A 135 4.95 -3.93 -1.70
C PHE A 135 6.11 -3.94 -2.68
N TYR A 136 7.34 -3.93 -2.15
CA TYR A 136 8.56 -4.09 -2.95
C TYR A 136 9.21 -5.44 -2.65
N GLU A 137 9.37 -6.25 -3.70
CA GLU A 137 10.01 -7.55 -3.60
C GLU A 137 11.52 -7.40 -3.47
N ARG A 138 12.11 -8.36 -2.77
CA ARG A 138 13.55 -8.56 -2.77
C ARG A 138 14.04 -9.00 -4.16
N ALA A 139 15.23 -8.55 -4.55
CA ALA A 139 15.84 -9.07 -5.77
C ALA A 139 16.27 -10.53 -5.55
N PRO A 140 16.07 -11.45 -6.53
CA PRO A 140 16.47 -12.85 -6.40
C PRO A 140 17.96 -13.04 -6.09
N ASP A 141 18.78 -12.10 -6.55
CA ASP A 141 20.24 -12.06 -6.45
C ASP A 141 20.78 -11.38 -5.19
N ASP A 142 19.92 -10.83 -4.32
CA ASP A 142 20.37 -10.22 -3.07
C ASP A 142 21.01 -11.28 -2.14
N PRO A 143 22.09 -10.94 -1.40
CA PRO A 143 22.72 -11.85 -0.44
C PRO A 143 21.80 -12.11 0.76
N VAL A 144 21.58 -13.39 1.12
CA VAL A 144 20.70 -13.77 2.24
C VAL A 144 21.38 -13.41 3.55
N THR A 145 21.12 -12.20 4.04
CA THR A 145 21.70 -11.69 5.30
C THR A 145 20.68 -11.64 6.44
N VAL A 146 19.44 -12.08 6.23
CA VAL A 146 18.37 -12.00 7.25
C VAL A 146 18.11 -13.38 7.87
N PRO A 147 18.10 -13.49 9.21
CA PRO A 147 17.63 -14.69 9.92
C PRO A 147 16.15 -15.04 9.70
N GLU A 148 15.36 -14.09 9.19
CA GLU A 148 13.93 -14.24 8.92
C GLU A 148 13.72 -14.42 7.40
N SER A 149 13.26 -15.61 7.02
CA SER A 149 13.29 -16.08 5.62
C SER A 149 12.56 -15.13 4.64
N PRO A 150 13.23 -14.68 3.56
CA PRO A 150 12.62 -13.89 2.48
C PRO A 150 11.35 -14.51 1.88
N GLU A 151 11.21 -15.83 1.96
CA GLU A 151 10.05 -16.59 1.47
C GLU A 151 8.73 -16.25 2.21
N ARG A 152 8.80 -15.59 3.37
CA ARG A 152 7.63 -15.08 4.09
C ARG A 152 7.08 -13.77 3.52
N PHE A 153 7.86 -13.03 2.73
CA PHE A 153 7.51 -11.71 2.23
C PHE A 153 7.20 -11.78 0.73
N GLY A 154 6.20 -12.57 0.36
CA GLY A 154 5.61 -12.56 -0.98
C GLY A 154 4.30 -11.78 -0.98
N ALA A 155 3.95 -11.14 -2.10
CA ALA A 155 2.72 -10.34 -2.22
C ALA A 155 1.47 -11.15 -1.79
N GLU A 156 1.35 -12.39 -2.27
CA GLU A 156 0.23 -13.28 -1.93
C GLU A 156 0.24 -13.72 -0.45
N THR A 157 1.42 -13.89 0.14
CA THR A 157 1.55 -14.24 1.56
C THR A 157 1.14 -13.07 2.45
N LEU A 158 1.60 -11.86 2.12
CA LEU A 158 1.22 -10.63 2.83
C LEU A 158 -0.27 -10.35 2.69
N ALA A 159 -0.82 -10.48 1.48
CA ALA A 159 -2.23 -10.31 1.17
C ALA A 159 -3.11 -11.22 2.04
N ARG A 160 -2.83 -12.53 2.06
CA ARG A 160 -3.59 -13.48 2.88
C ARG A 160 -3.39 -13.26 4.38
N LYS A 161 -2.17 -12.92 4.80
CA LYS A 161 -1.87 -12.69 6.21
C LYS A 161 -2.69 -11.54 6.78
N ALA A 162 -2.79 -10.42 6.05
CA ALA A 162 -3.56 -9.27 6.51
C ALA A 162 -5.02 -9.65 6.79
N VAL A 163 -5.67 -10.40 5.89
CA VAL A 163 -7.04 -10.88 6.10
C VAL A 163 -7.17 -11.73 7.37
N VAL A 164 -6.29 -12.72 7.54
CA VAL A 164 -6.31 -13.61 8.73
C VAL A 164 -6.09 -12.82 10.02
N ASP A 165 -5.15 -11.87 10.01
CA ASP A 165 -4.85 -11.07 11.20
C ASP A 165 -5.99 -10.09 11.54
N LEU A 166 -6.64 -9.49 10.54
CA LEU A 166 -7.77 -8.57 10.75
C LEU A 166 -8.97 -9.27 11.39
N ASP A 167 -9.31 -10.47 10.89
CA ASP A 167 -10.34 -11.34 11.47
C ASP A 167 -9.95 -11.74 12.90
N PHE A 168 -8.73 -12.25 13.09
CA PHE A 168 -8.30 -12.75 14.39
C PHE A 168 -8.23 -11.68 15.49
N TRP A 169 -7.69 -10.49 15.19
CA TRP A 169 -7.47 -9.45 16.21
C TRP A 169 -8.67 -8.54 16.43
N TYR A 170 -9.49 -8.32 15.39
CA TYR A 170 -10.51 -7.28 15.41
C TYR A 170 -11.89 -7.75 14.93
N ASP A 171 -12.07 -9.03 14.56
CA ASP A 171 -13.33 -9.56 14.02
C ASP A 171 -13.81 -8.76 12.78
N LEU A 172 -12.85 -8.32 11.96
CA LEU A 172 -13.12 -7.53 10.76
C LEU A 172 -13.16 -8.43 9.53
N ASN A 173 -14.27 -8.36 8.80
CA ASN A 173 -14.39 -9.05 7.52
C ASN A 173 -13.63 -8.26 6.44
N ALA A 174 -12.56 -8.86 5.93
CA ALA A 174 -11.74 -8.30 4.88
C ALA A 174 -11.47 -9.33 3.79
N SER A 175 -11.35 -8.87 2.55
CA SER A 175 -10.99 -9.72 1.41
C SER A 175 -9.87 -9.10 0.60
N VAL A 176 -9.09 -9.94 -0.11
CA VAL A 176 -8.08 -9.47 -1.05
C VAL A 176 -8.80 -9.09 -2.35
N ALA A 177 -8.89 -7.80 -2.65
CA ALA A 177 -9.54 -7.28 -3.85
C ALA A 177 -8.65 -7.41 -5.10
N ALA A 178 -7.33 -7.24 -4.95
CA ALA A 178 -6.38 -7.41 -6.05
C ALA A 178 -4.93 -7.56 -5.55
N ILE A 179 -4.10 -8.19 -6.38
CA ILE A 179 -2.63 -8.23 -6.26
C ILE A 179 -2.06 -7.98 -7.64
N GLU A 180 -1.60 -6.76 -7.89
CA GLU A 180 -1.20 -6.30 -9.21
C GLU A 180 0.31 -6.05 -9.24
N ARG A 181 1.03 -6.87 -9.99
CA ARG A 181 2.49 -6.83 -10.05
C ARG A 181 3.00 -5.72 -10.95
N PHE A 182 4.15 -5.16 -10.58
CA PHE A 182 4.92 -4.24 -11.40
C PHE A 182 6.41 -4.60 -11.35
N ASP A 183 7.15 -4.30 -12.42
CA ASP A 183 8.58 -4.55 -12.53
C ASP A 183 9.27 -3.48 -13.40
N GLY A 184 10.57 -3.66 -13.64
CA GLY A 184 11.36 -2.77 -14.49
C GLY A 184 11.73 -1.44 -13.83
N LEU A 185 11.66 -1.37 -12.50
CA LEU A 185 11.97 -0.15 -11.75
C LEU A 185 13.48 0.09 -11.69
N ARG A 186 13.87 1.35 -11.71
CA ARG A 186 15.27 1.79 -11.87
C ARG A 186 16.10 1.72 -10.59
N HIS A 187 15.45 1.74 -9.43
CA HIS A 187 16.15 1.69 -8.16
C HIS A 187 16.87 0.33 -8.00
N PRO A 188 18.17 0.29 -7.61
CA PRO A 188 18.95 -0.94 -7.64
C PRO A 188 18.45 -2.04 -6.71
N VAL A 189 17.72 -1.67 -5.63
CA VAL A 189 17.13 -2.61 -4.66
C VAL A 189 15.66 -2.88 -4.96
N HIS A 190 14.91 -1.84 -5.33
CA HIS A 190 13.44 -1.89 -5.42
C HIS A 190 13.01 -2.02 -6.87
N ARG A 191 13.39 -3.12 -7.53
CA ARG A 191 13.23 -3.29 -8.98
C ARG A 191 11.85 -3.77 -9.43
N ARG A 192 11.07 -4.33 -8.50
CA ARG A 192 9.75 -4.91 -8.77
C ARG A 192 8.95 -5.04 -7.47
N GLY A 193 7.67 -5.32 -7.60
CA GLY A 193 6.76 -5.36 -6.46
C GLY A 193 5.31 -5.64 -6.85
N ALA A 194 4.40 -5.30 -5.96
CA ALA A 194 2.97 -5.38 -6.22
C ALA A 194 2.19 -4.27 -5.49
N ALA A 195 1.13 -3.80 -6.13
CA ALA A 195 0.05 -3.07 -5.49
C ALA A 195 -0.99 -4.09 -4.99
N ILE A 196 -1.22 -4.13 -3.69
CA ILE A 196 -2.13 -5.06 -3.04
C ILE A 196 -3.33 -4.26 -2.52
N ALA A 197 -4.54 -4.65 -2.89
CA ALA A 197 -5.74 -4.02 -2.36
C ALA A 197 -6.52 -4.99 -1.48
N TRP A 198 -7.02 -4.49 -0.35
CA TRP A 198 -7.95 -5.19 0.51
C TRP A 198 -9.25 -4.40 0.65
N ALA A 199 -10.38 -5.07 0.48
CA ALA A 199 -11.70 -4.51 0.77
C ALA A 199 -12.06 -4.82 2.22
N LEU A 200 -12.59 -3.82 2.92
CA LEU A 200 -13.23 -3.97 4.23
C LEU A 200 -14.74 -3.96 4.04
N GLU A 201 -15.47 -4.78 4.80
CA GLU A 201 -16.95 -4.83 4.82
C GLU A 201 -17.55 -4.19 6.07
#